data_AF-A0A7V6H395-F1
#
_entry.id   AF-A0A7V6H395-F1
#
_cell.length_a   1.000
_cell.length_b   1.000
_cell.length_c   1.000
_cell.angle_alpha   90.00
_cell.angle_beta   90.00
_cell.angle_gamma   90.00
#
_symmetry.space_group_name_H-M   'P 1'
#
loop_
_entity.id
_entity.type
_entity.pdbx_description
1 polymer ?
#
loop_
_entity_poly.entity_id
_entity_poly.type
_entity_poly.pdbx_seq_one_letter_code
_entity_poly.pdbx_strand_id
1 'polypeptide(L)' 'MGKKTILIILDGWGYGKKDAADLIYRGETPYFDSLVAKYPNSQLQASGENVGLPDGQMGNSEVGHL' A
#
# COMPACT_ATOMS: atom_id res chain seq x y z
N MET A 1 -27.50 15.05 -6.92
CA MET A 1 -27.14 13.80 -6.23
C MET A 1 -25.62 13.75 -6.10
N GLY A 2 -25.08 13.67 -4.89
CA GLY A 2 -23.63 13.66 -4.67
C GLY A 2 -22.99 12.37 -5.17
N LYS A 3 -21.80 12.46 -5.77
CA LYS A 3 -20.99 11.27 -6.07
C LYS A 3 -20.42 10.76 -4.74
N LYS A 4 -20.67 9.50 -4.41
CA LYS A 4 -20.10 8.85 -3.23
C LYS A 4 -18.67 8.43 -3.53
N THR A 5 -17.79 8.60 -2.57
CA THR A 5 -16.38 8.20 -2.64
C THR A 5 -16.06 7.29 -1.46
N ILE A 6 -15.15 6.33 -1.67
CA ILE A 6 -14.67 5.41 -0.63
C ILE A 6 -13.14 5.46 -0.64
N LEU A 7 -12.55 5.57 0.54
CA LEU A 7 -11.13 5.31 0.79
C LEU A 7 -11.01 3.94 1.46
N ILE A 8 -10.17 3.06 0.93
CA ILE A 8 -9.90 1.72 1.47
C ILE A 8 -8.40 1.66 1.78
N ILE A 9 -8.06 1.32 3.02
CA ILE A 9 -6.68 1.14 3.48
C ILE A 9 -6.49 -0.36 3.76
N LEU A 10 -5.56 -0.98 3.04
CA LEU A 10 -5.12 -2.34 3.31
C LEU A 10 -3.90 -2.25 4.25
N ASP A 11 -4.13 -2.35 5.56
CA ASP A 11 -3.07 -2.15 6.55
C ASP A 11 -1.97 -3.23 6.41
N GLY A 12 -0.71 -2.80 6.37
CA GLY A 12 0.45 -3.66 6.11
C GLY A 12 0.58 -4.18 4.67
N TRP A 13 -0.20 -3.67 3.71
CA TRP A 13 -0.13 -4.09 2.31
C TRP A 13 0.81 -3.21 1.47
N GLY A 14 2.02 -3.70 1.19
CA GLY A 14 3.04 -2.97 0.45
C GLY A 14 3.67 -3.74 -0.72
N TYR A 15 4.50 -3.04 -1.49
CA TYR A 15 5.33 -3.65 -2.53
C TYR A 15 6.64 -4.14 -1.91
N GLY A 16 6.77 -5.46 -1.75
CA GLY A 16 7.96 -6.10 -1.20
C GLY A 16 9.04 -6.42 -2.23
N LYS A 17 9.97 -7.29 -1.83
CA LYS A 17 11.14 -7.69 -2.63
C LYS A 17 10.84 -8.79 -3.65
N LYS A 18 9.60 -9.31 -3.69
CA LYS A 18 9.20 -10.44 -4.54
C LYS A 18 10.03 -11.71 -4.33
N ASP A 19 10.47 -11.92 -3.09
CA ASP A 19 11.20 -13.11 -2.68
C ASP A 19 10.27 -14.11 -1.97
N ALA A 20 10.85 -15.16 -1.37
CA ALA A 20 10.08 -16.20 -0.69
C ALA A 20 9.26 -15.68 0.51
N ALA A 21 9.65 -14.55 1.11
CA ALA A 21 8.98 -13.94 2.27
C ALA A 21 7.92 -12.91 1.86
N ASP A 22 7.85 -12.54 0.58
CA ASP A 22 6.83 -11.63 0.05
C ASP A 22 5.50 -12.36 -0.18
N LEU A 23 4.72 -12.50 0.89
CA LEU A 23 3.44 -13.21 0.84
C LEU A 23 2.38 -12.50 0.01
N ILE A 24 2.46 -11.17 -0.14
CA ILE A 24 1.54 -10.39 -0.98
C ILE A 24 1.81 -10.72 -2.45
N TYR A 25 3.07 -10.73 -2.87
CA TYR A 25 3.43 -11.09 -4.24
C TYR A 25 3.17 -12.57 -4.56
N ARG A 26 3.37 -13.46 -3.59
CA ARG A 26 3.23 -14.91 -3.79
C ARG A 26 1.81 -15.44 -3.60
N GLY A 27 0.98 -14.72 -2.86
CA GLY A 27 -0.41 -15.09 -2.60
C GLY A 27 -1.26 -14.95 -3.86
N GLU A 28 -2.36 -15.70 -3.90
CA GLU A 28 -3.37 -15.53 -4.95
C GLU A 28 -4.26 -14.33 -4.60
N THR A 29 -4.07 -13.21 -5.30
CA THR A 29 -4.78 -11.95 -5.04
C THR A 29 -5.62 -11.49 -6.24
N PRO A 30 -6.43 -12.38 -6.85
CA PRO A 30 -7.00 -12.15 -8.19
C PRO A 30 -7.84 -10.89 -8.30
N TYR A 31 -8.54 -10.49 -7.23
CA TYR A 31 -9.32 -9.27 -7.21
C TYR A 31 -8.43 -8.02 -7.19
N PHE A 32 -7.44 -7.96 -6.29
CA PHE A 32 -6.49 -6.84 -6.22
C PHE A 32 -5.71 -6.72 -7.53
N ASP A 33 -5.23 -7.84 -8.07
CA ASP A 33 -4.49 -7.90 -9.33
C ASP A 33 -5.35 -7.34 -10.49
N SER A 34 -6.63 -7.71 -10.53
CA SER A 34 -7.56 -7.18 -11.53
C SER A 34 -7.75 -5.67 -11.43
N LEU A 35 -7.71 -5.09 -10.22
CA LEU A 35 -7.84 -3.65 -10.02
C LEU A 35 -6.60 -2.92 -10.53
N VAL A 36 -5.40 -3.42 -10.20
CA VAL A 36 -4.12 -2.86 -10.68
C VAL A 36 -3.99 -2.97 -12.20
N ALA A 37 -4.47 -4.05 -12.82
CA ALA A 37 -4.42 -4.22 -14.27
C ALA A 37 -5.42 -3.32 -15.02
N LYS A 38 -6.58 -3.04 -14.43
CA LYS A 38 -7.71 -2.39 -15.11
C LYS A 38 -7.81 -0.88 -14.89
N TYR A 39 -7.39 -0.39 -13.72
CA TYR A 39 -7.60 1.00 -13.33
C TYR A 39 -6.27 1.74 -13.12
N PRO A 40 -6.23 3.08 -13.34
CA PRO A 40 -5.04 3.87 -13.05
C PRO A 40 -4.59 3.70 -11.60
N ASN A 41 -3.30 3.42 -11.40
CA ASN A 41 -2.69 3.23 -10.10
C ASN A 41 -1.27 3.80 -10.09
N SER A 42 -0.74 4.02 -8.89
CA SER A 42 0.61 4.51 -8.65
C SER A 42 1.10 3.99 -7.28
N GLN A 43 2.34 4.31 -6.92
CA GLN A 43 2.95 3.96 -5.64
C GLN A 43 3.29 5.23 -4.85
N LEU A 44 3.26 5.12 -3.52
CA LEU A 44 3.62 6.19 -2.60
C LEU A 44 4.72 5.70 -1.66
N GLN A 45 5.62 6.60 -1.26
CA GLN A 45 6.58 6.33 -0.19
C GLN A 45 5.86 6.46 1.16
N ALA A 46 5.91 5.42 1.98
CA ALA A 46 5.14 5.31 3.23
C ALA A 46 6.04 5.13 4.48
N SER A 47 7.31 5.51 4.38
CA SER A 47 8.29 5.36 5.46
C SER A 47 9.39 6.43 5.40
N GLY A 48 10.18 6.52 6.46
CA GLY A 48 11.25 7.48 6.62
C GLY A 48 10.77 8.93 6.51
N GLU A 49 11.61 9.78 5.93
CA GLU A 49 11.36 11.23 5.87
C GLU A 49 10.09 11.58 5.08
N ASN A 50 9.66 10.71 4.15
CA ASN A 50 8.44 10.91 3.35
C ASN A 50 7.16 10.97 4.19
N VAL A 51 7.21 10.45 5.43
CA VAL A 51 6.08 10.46 6.37
C VAL A 51 6.47 11.12 7.70
N GLY A 52 7.54 11.93 7.72
CA GLY A 52 7.98 12.65 8.92
C GLY A 52 8.72 11.81 9.95
N LEU A 53 9.20 10.62 9.56
CA LEU A 53 10.07 9.78 10.39
C LEU A 53 11.55 9.97 10.02
N PRO A 54 12.51 9.64 10.92
CA PRO A 54 13.92 9.54 10.58
C PRO A 54 14.20 8.63 9.37
N ASP A 55 15.26 8.93 8.61
CA ASP A 55 15.69 8.11 7.48
C ASP A 55 15.91 6.63 7.88
N GLY A 56 15.51 5.72 7.00
CA GLY A 56 15.55 4.27 7.23
C GLY A 56 14.51 3.74 8.22
N GLN A 57 13.75 4.60 8.92
CA GLN A 57 12.71 4.14 9.83
C GLN A 57 11.48 3.64 9.06
N MET A 58 11.03 2.43 9.41
CA MET A 58 9.80 1.85 8.87
C MET A 58 8.58 2.67 9.29
N GLY A 59 7.62 2.81 8.37
CA GLY A 59 6.31 3.38 8.67
C GLY A 59 5.50 2.49 9.62
N ASN A 60 4.41 3.04 10.14
CA ASN A 60 3.47 2.33 11.02
C ASN A 60 2.06 2.91 10.86
N SER A 61 1.06 2.24 11.44
CA SER A 61 -0.33 2.63 11.30
C SER A 61 -0.63 4.02 11.90
N GLU A 62 0.03 4.43 12.99
CA GLU A 62 -0.22 5.74 13.60
C GLU A 62 0.21 6.86 12.65
N VAL A 63 1.46 6.84 12.20
CA VAL A 63 1.99 7.87 11.28
C VAL A 63 1.30 7.83 9.92
N GLY A 64 0.93 6.65 9.43
CA GLY A 64 0.30 6.51 8.12
C GLY A 64 -1.16 6.97 8.05
N HIS A 65 -1.87 7.06 9.18
CA HIS A 65 -3.27 7.51 9.21
C HIS A 65 -3.44 8.99 9.59
N LEU A 66 -2.39 9.64 10.11
CA LEU A 66 -2.36 11.07 10.44
C LEU A 66 -2.25 11.94 9.17
#